data_AF-A0A964T1A1-F1
#
_entry.id   AF-A0A964T1A1-F1
#
_cell.length_a   1.000
_cell.length_b   1.000
_cell.length_c   1.000
_cell.angle_alpha   90.00
_cell.angle_beta   90.00
_cell.angle_gamma   90.00
#
_symmetry.space_group_name_H-M   'P 1'
#
loop_
_entity.id
_entity.type
_entity.pdbx_description
1 polymer ?
#
loop_
_entity_poly.entity_id
_entity_poly.type
_entity_poly.pdbx_seq_one_letter_code
_entity_poly.pdbx_strand_id
1 'polypeptide(L)' 'MTLTMKEMDALRAQIDTALVHPGTTGFERQFLAGQKARLDQHGTHAMVTPGQNARIQAICLRAAAHAGTMQSSPGH' A
#
# COMPACT_ATOMS: atom_id res chain seq x y z
N MET A 1 -11.48 4.03 12.21
CA MET A 1 -10.53 4.84 12.99
C MET A 1 -10.13 6.02 12.12
N THR A 2 -9.76 7.15 12.72
CA THR A 2 -9.24 8.29 11.96
C THR A 2 -7.72 8.23 12.04
N LEU A 3 -7.05 8.11 10.90
CA LEU A 3 -5.60 8.16 10.83
C LEU A 3 -5.13 9.61 11.01
N THR A 4 -4.01 9.82 11.69
CA THR A 4 -3.37 11.14 11.74
C THR A 4 -2.78 11.52 10.38
N MET A 5 -2.56 12.82 10.13
CA MET A 5 -1.92 13.32 8.91
C MET A 5 -0.63 12.55 8.54
N LYS A 6 0.23 12.27 9.53
CA LYS A 6 1.48 11.54 9.32
C LYS A 6 1.24 10.09 8.92
N GLU A 7 0.28 9.42 9.53
CA GLU A 7 -0.08 8.04 9.18
C GLU A 7 -0.71 7.95 7.79
N MET A 8 -1.49 8.97 7.39
CA MET A 8 -2.07 9.03 6.05
C MET A 8 -1.01 9.23 4.96
N ASP A 9 -0.03 10.11 5.20
CA ASP A 9 1.08 10.31 4.29
C ASP A 9 1.94 9.04 4.14
N ALA A 10 2.29 8.42 5.27
CA ALA A 10 3.00 7.14 5.29
C ALA A 10 2.22 6.03 4.58
N LEU A 11 0.89 5.97 4.73
CA LEU A 11 0.03 5.00 4.04
C LEU A 11 0.00 5.27 2.53
N ARG A 12 -0.09 6.54 2.11
CA ARG A 12 -0.08 6.93 0.70
C ARG A 12 1.26 6.58 0.03
N ALA A 13 2.38 6.81 0.71
CA ALA A 13 3.71 6.42 0.25
C ALA A 13 3.87 4.88 0.10
N GLN A 14 3.34 4.11 1.07
CA GLN A 14 3.32 2.65 1.00
C GLN A 14 2.49 2.14 -0.19
N ILE A 15 1.30 2.72 -0.39
CA ILE A 15 0.44 2.40 -1.53
C ILE A 15 1.16 2.70 -2.85
N ASP A 16 1.82 3.85 -2.97
CA ASP A 16 2.53 4.24 -4.19
C ASP A 16 3.64 3.24 -4.55
N THR A 17 4.42 2.84 -3.54
CA THR A 17 5.45 1.81 -3.66
C THR A 17 4.87 0.46 -4.10
N ALA A 18 3.76 0.03 -3.49
CA ALA A 18 3.11 -1.23 -3.85
C ALA A 18 2.48 -1.19 -5.26
N LEU A 19 2.00 -0.03 -5.73
CA LEU A 19 1.40 0.09 -7.06
C LEU A 19 2.42 -0.16 -8.19
N VAL A 20 3.65 0.33 -8.03
CA VAL A 20 4.73 0.14 -9.01
C VAL A 20 5.42 -1.22 -8.88
N HIS A 21 5.18 -1.93 -7.79
CA HIS A 21 5.82 -3.21 -7.55
C HIS A 21 5.26 -4.32 -8.49
N PRO A 22 6.12 -5.15 -9.11
CA PRO A 22 5.68 -6.22 -10.00
C PRO A 22 4.98 -7.37 -9.28
N GLY A 23 5.27 -7.59 -7.99
CA GLY A 23 4.65 -8.62 -7.16
C GLY A 23 3.20 -8.34 -6.73
N THR A 24 2.64 -7.20 -7.12
CA THR A 24 1.26 -6.80 -6.78
C THR A 24 0.32 -7.21 -7.90
N THR A 25 -0.68 -8.05 -7.59
CA THR A 25 -1.62 -8.56 -8.60
C THR A 25 -2.52 -7.45 -9.16
N GLY A 26 -3.12 -7.67 -10.34
CA GLY A 26 -4.01 -6.69 -10.97
C GLY A 26 -5.18 -6.24 -10.07
N PHE A 27 -5.80 -7.17 -9.35
CA PHE A 27 -6.87 -6.88 -8.39
C PHE A 27 -6.38 -6.06 -7.19
N GLU A 28 -5.20 -6.37 -6.67
CA GLU A 28 -4.59 -5.63 -5.57
C GLU A 28 -4.20 -4.22 -6.01
N ARG A 29 -3.66 -4.06 -7.23
CA ARG A 29 -3.34 -2.77 -7.82
C ARG A 29 -4.58 -1.91 -7.99
N GLN A 30 -5.70 -2.46 -8.48
CA GLN A 30 -6.97 -1.73 -8.58
C GLN A 30 -7.49 -1.32 -7.19
N PHE A 31 -7.45 -2.23 -6.21
CA PHE A 31 -7.85 -1.91 -4.84
C PHE A 31 -7.02 -0.77 -4.26
N LEU A 32 -5.69 -0.87 -4.34
CA LEU A 32 -4.75 0.14 -3.87
C LEU A 32 -4.93 1.49 -4.58
N ALA A 33 -5.12 1.49 -5.90
CA ALA A 33 -5.37 2.71 -6.67
C ALA A 33 -6.66 3.41 -6.23
N GLY A 34 -7.72 2.64 -5.96
CA GLY A 34 -8.96 3.17 -5.39
C GLY A 34 -8.78 3.75 -3.98
N GLN A 35 -7.98 3.10 -3.13
CA GLN A 35 -7.65 3.65 -1.80
C GLN A 35 -6.80 4.92 -1.90
N LYS A 36 -5.82 4.97 -2.81
CA LYS A 36 -5.00 6.16 -3.07
C LYS A 36 -5.87 7.33 -3.52
N ALA A 37 -6.75 7.12 -4.49
CA ALA A 37 -7.65 8.16 -4.98
C ALA A 37 -8.57 8.69 -3.87
N ARG A 38 -9.04 7.81 -2.98
CA ARG A 38 -9.86 8.18 -1.83
C ARG A 38 -9.06 8.99 -0.79
N LEU A 39 -7.80 8.62 -0.53
CA LEU A 39 -6.90 9.40 0.32
C LEU A 39 -6.60 10.78 -0.28
N ASP A 40 -6.42 10.86 -1.60
CA ASP A 40 -6.22 12.12 -2.33
C ASP A 40 -7.44 13.05 -2.22
N GLN A 41 -8.63 12.52 -2.49
CA GLN A 41 -9.85 13.33 -2.53
C GLN A 41 -10.31 13.81 -1.15
N HIS A 42 -10.15 12.97 -0.13
CA HIS A 42 -10.63 13.30 1.21
C HIS A 42 -9.54 13.91 2.10
N GLY A 43 -8.29 13.97 1.62
CA GLY A 43 -7.15 14.50 2.38
C GLY A 43 -7.09 13.88 3.78
N THR A 44 -7.08 14.74 4.80
CA THR A 44 -6.96 14.34 6.22
C THR A 44 -8.24 13.81 6.85
N HIS A 45 -9.36 13.85 6.11
CA HIS A 45 -10.66 13.38 6.57
C HIS A 45 -11.00 11.99 6.03
N ALA A 46 -10.09 11.33 5.29
CA ALA A 46 -10.35 10.01 4.76
C ALA A 46 -10.47 8.99 5.92
N MET A 47 -11.70 8.54 6.17
CA MET A 47 -11.94 7.43 7.08
C MET A 47 -11.48 6.13 6.43
N VAL A 48 -10.42 5.54 6.98
CA VAL A 48 -9.98 4.18 6.67
C VAL A 48 -10.48 3.26 7.78
N THR A 49 -11.26 2.25 7.41
CA THR A 49 -11.69 1.24 8.38
C THR A 49 -10.50 0.37 8.79
N PRO A 50 -10.47 -0.18 10.02
CA PRO A 50 -9.39 -1.07 10.46
C PRO A 50 -9.15 -2.24 9.50
N GLY A 51 -10.22 -2.82 8.94
CA GLY A 51 -10.12 -3.90 7.95
C GLY A 51 -9.50 -3.45 6.61
N GLN A 52 -9.81 -2.23 6.15
CA GLN A 52 -9.16 -1.66 4.96
C GLN A 52 -7.68 -1.39 5.22
N ASN A 53 -7.33 -0.82 6.37
CA ASN A 53 -5.94 -0.55 6.73
C ASN A 53 -5.13 -1.86 6.81
N ALA A 54 -5.66 -2.88 7.48
CA ALA A 54 -5.03 -4.19 7.56
C ALA A 54 -4.81 -4.83 6.18
N ARG A 55 -5.78 -4.69 5.27
CA ARG A 55 -5.65 -5.18 3.89
C ARG A 55 -4.59 -4.43 3.10
N ILE A 56 -4.55 -3.10 3.19
CA ILE A 56 -3.52 -2.28 2.53
C ILE A 56 -2.13 -2.69 3.04
N GLN A 57 -1.98 -2.78 4.36
CA GLN A 57 -0.74 -3.22 5.01
C GLN A 57 -0.30 -4.61 4.54
N ALA A 58 -1.22 -5.58 4.48
CA ALA A 58 -0.91 -6.92 4.02
C ALA A 58 -0.41 -6.96 2.56
N ILE A 59 -0.99 -6.13 1.68
CA ILE A 59 -0.54 -6.03 0.28
C ILE A 59 0.83 -5.35 0.21
N CYS A 60 1.03 -4.25 0.93
CA CYS A 60 2.30 -3.52 0.95
C CYS A 60 3.45 -4.38 1.51
N LEU A 61 3.21 -5.10 2.60
CA LEU A 61 4.17 -6.02 3.20
C LEU A 61 4.56 -7.14 2.23
N ARG A 62 3.59 -7.69 1.49
CA ARG A 62 3.84 -8.75 0.51
C ARG A 62 4.63 -8.24 -0.69
N ALA A 63 4.32 -7.04 -1.17
CA ALA A 63 5.09 -6.37 -2.21
C ALA A 63 6.55 -6.16 -1.76
N ALA A 64 6.76 -5.67 -0.54
CA ALA A 64 8.10 -5.48 0.04
C ALA A 64 8.85 -6.80 0.25
N ALA A 65 8.18 -7.86 0.72
CA ALA A 65 8.79 -9.18 0.87
C ALA A 65 9.25 -9.74 -0.47
N HIS A 66 8.48 -9.52 -1.53
CA HIS A 66 8.85 -9.97 -2.88
C HIS A 66 10.08 -9.20 -3.42
N ALA A 67 10.21 -7.91 -3.11
CA ALA A 67 11.41 -7.11 -3.39
C ALA A 67 12.66 -7.69 -2.71
N GLY A 68 12.54 -8.05 -1.42
CA GLY A 68 13.63 -8.66 -0.65
C GLY A 68 14.06 -10.03 -1.18
N THR A 69 13.11 -10.84 -1.68
CA THR A 69 13.43 -12.14 -2.30
C THR A 69 14.09 -12.00 -3.67
N MET A 70 13.76 -10.97 -4.46
CA MET A 70 14.43 -10.72 -5.75
C MET A 70 15.84 -10.12 -5.58
N GLN A 71 16.10 -9.43 -4.47
CA GLN A 71 17.43 -8.91 -4.14
C GLN A 71 18.36 -9.97 -3.50
N SER A 72 17.80 -11.11 -3.08
CA SER A 72 18.51 -12.22 -2.43
C SER A 72 18.79 -13.40 -3.36
N SER A 73 19.00 -13.15 -4.65
CA SER A 73 19.71 -14.09 -5.53
C SER A 73 21.05 -13.47 -5.96
N PRO A 74 22.09 -13.47 -5.10
CA PRO A 74 23.44 -13.47 -5.63
C PRO A 74 23.58 -14.78 -6.43
N GLY A 75 23.94 -14.66 -7.70
CA GLY A 75 24.20 -15.83 -8.54
C GLY A 75 25.14 -16.82 -7.82
N HIS A 76 24.77 -18.09 -7.85
CA HIS A 76 25.68 -19.19 -7.61
C HIS A 76 25.33 -20.31 -8.58
#